data_AF-A0A654U6L4-F1
#
_entry.id   AF-A0A654U6L4-F1
#
_cell.length_a   1.000
_cell.length_b   1.000
_cell.length_c   1.000
_cell.angle_alpha   90.00
_cell.angle_beta   90.00
_cell.angle_gamma   90.00
#
_symmetry.space_group_name_H-M   'P 1'
#
loop_
_entity.id
_entity.type
_entity.pdbx_description
1 polymer ?
#
loop_
_entity_poly.entity_id
_entity_poly.type
_entity_poly.pdbx_seq_one_letter_code
_entity_poly.pdbx_strand_id
1 'polypeptide(L)' 'MTVTGFDGVPEALSRGLTTVAQPSLHKGHRAGELLLKPPRSGLPVIEVLDTELVRGRTAGPPA' A
#
# COMPACT_ATOMS: atom_id res chain seq x y z
N MET A 1 -2.67 -20.76 13.94
CA MET A 1 -3.43 -20.17 12.80
C MET A 1 -2.87 -18.78 12.54
N THR A 2 -2.49 -18.48 11.31
CA THR A 2 -1.95 -17.17 10.90
C THR A 2 -3.03 -16.38 10.17
N VAL A 3 -3.11 -15.08 10.46
CA VAL A 3 -3.96 -14.12 9.75
C VAL A 3 -3.09 -12.97 9.25
N THR A 4 -3.16 -12.71 7.94
CA THR A 4 -2.52 -11.56 7.31
C THR A 4 -3.57 -10.70 6.61
N GLY A 5 -3.30 -9.41 6.48
CA GLY A 5 -4.15 -8.46 5.75
C GLY A 5 -3.43 -7.82 4.56
N PHE A 6 -4.16 -6.97 3.85
CA PHE A 6 -3.66 -6.09 2.80
C PHE A 6 -4.11 -4.64 3.09
N ASP A 7 -3.54 -3.66 2.38
CA ASP A 7 -3.76 -2.20 2.51
C ASP A 7 -3.07 -1.51 3.69
N GLY A 8 -3.05 -2.12 4.89
CA GLY A 8 -2.45 -1.49 6.07
C GLY A 8 -3.23 -0.27 6.57
N VAL A 9 -4.56 -0.33 6.58
CA VAL A 9 -5.41 0.75 7.11
C VAL A 9 -5.11 1.02 8.59
N PRO A 10 -5.24 2.29 9.07
CA PRO A 10 -4.85 2.68 10.43
C PRO A 10 -5.46 1.81 11.54
N GLU A 11 -6.72 1.40 11.40
CA GLU A 11 -7.43 0.58 12.37
C GLU A 11 -6.80 -0.81 12.49
N ALA A 12 -6.38 -1.42 11.37
CA ALA A 12 -5.75 -2.72 11.34
C ALA A 12 -4.34 -2.68 11.97
N LEU A 13 -3.58 -1.63 11.65
CA LEU A 13 -2.26 -1.38 12.25
C LEU A 13 -2.37 -1.19 13.77
N SER A 14 -3.34 -0.38 14.22
CA SER A 14 -3.56 -0.12 15.66
C SER A 14 -3.91 -1.38 16.45
N ARG A 15 -4.53 -2.38 15.80
CA ARG A 15 -4.86 -3.68 16.41
C ARG A 15 -3.72 -4.68 16.34
N GLY A 16 -2.66 -4.38 15.60
CA GLY A 16 -1.49 -5.22 15.41
C GLY A 16 -1.71 -6.36 14.42
N LEU A 17 -2.49 -6.14 13.35
CA LEU A 17 -2.58 -7.07 12.22
C LEU A 17 -1.25 -7.07 11.43
N THR A 18 -0.73 -8.24 11.10
CA THR A 18 0.36 -8.36 10.11
C THR A 18 -0.21 -8.11 8.71
N THR A 19 0.34 -7.17 7.95
CA THR A 19 -0.23 -6.73 6.66
C THR A 19 0.80 -6.19 5.69
N VAL A 20 0.53 -6.26 4.39
CA VAL A 20 1.26 -5.48 3.38
C VAL A 20 0.62 -4.10 3.27
N ALA A 21 1.29 -3.09 3.81
CA ALA A 21 0.85 -1.70 3.76
C ALA A 21 1.00 -1.13 2.35
N GLN A 22 -0.06 -0.45 1.87
CA GLN A 22 -0.09 0.20 0.57
C GLN A 22 0.16 1.70 0.72
N PRO A 23 0.96 2.33 -0.17
CA PRO A 23 1.24 3.76 -0.11
C PRO A 23 0.09 4.58 -0.71
N SER A 24 -1.14 4.39 -0.22
CA SER A 24 -2.37 4.95 -0.81
C SER A 24 -2.36 6.48 -0.91
N LEU A 25 -1.76 7.16 0.07
CA LEU A 25 -1.59 8.62 0.06
C LEU A 25 -0.65 9.07 -1.08
N HIS A 26 0.47 8.37 -1.27
CA HIS A 26 1.40 8.62 -2.39
C HIS A 26 0.73 8.31 -3.74
N LYS A 27 -0.01 7.20 -3.85
CA LYS A 27 -0.81 6.88 -5.06
C LYS A 27 -1.75 8.03 -5.41
N GLY A 28 -2.48 8.56 -4.42
CA GLY A 28 -3.40 9.68 -4.60
C GLY A 28 -2.70 10.97 -5.06
N HIS A 29 -1.58 11.34 -4.40
CA HIS A 29 -0.79 12.50 -4.83
C HIS A 29 -0.29 12.35 -6.26
N ARG A 30 0.28 11.20 -6.59
CA ARG A 30 0.85 10.97 -7.92
C ARG A 30 -0.21 10.96 -9.01
N ALA A 31 -1.36 10.34 -8.75
CA ALA A 31 -2.50 10.38 -9.65
C ALA A 31 -3.00 11.82 -9.87
N GLY A 32 -3.08 12.62 -8.79
CA GLY A 32 -3.45 14.04 -8.88
C GLY A 32 -2.46 14.87 -9.71
N GLU A 33 -1.16 14.65 -9.54
CA GLU A 33 -0.13 15.30 -10.34
C GLU A 33 -0.23 14.94 -11.83
N LEU A 34 -0.41 13.66 -12.15
CA LEU A 34 -0.57 13.19 -13.53
C LEU A 34 -1.82 13.78 -14.19
N LEU A 35 -2.91 13.92 -13.42
CA LEU A 35 -4.14 14.54 -13.90
C LEU A 35 -3.95 16.04 -14.19
N LEU A 36 -3.30 16.77 -13.28
CA LEU A 36 -3.10 18.22 -13.40
C LEU A 36 -2.02 18.60 -14.41
N LYS A 37 -0.99 17.77 -14.56
CA LYS A 37 0.19 18.01 -15.39
C LYS A 37 0.53 16.76 -16.21
N PRO A 38 -0.34 16.35 -17.15
CA PRO A 38 -0.10 15.17 -17.95
C PRO A 38 1.12 15.38 -18.87
N PRO A 39 1.94 14.35 -19.13
CA PRO A 39 3.01 14.44 -20.12
C PRO A 39 2.46 14.75 -21.51
N ARG A 40 3.22 15.51 -22.29
CA ARG A 40 2.84 15.89 -23.66
C ARG A 40 3.08 14.79 -24.71
N SER A 41 3.63 13.65 -24.30
CA SER A 41 3.95 12.53 -25.20
C SER A 41 2.71 11.82 -25.75
N GLY A 42 1.54 12.00 -25.12
CA GLY A 42 0.32 11.26 -25.47
C GLY A 42 0.36 9.77 -25.09
N LEU A 43 1.44 9.33 -24.43
CA LEU A 43 1.58 7.96 -23.96
C LEU A 43 1.09 7.82 -22.51
N PRO A 44 0.54 6.65 -22.12
CA PRO A 44 0.21 6.37 -20.73
C PRO A 44 1.44 6.46 -19.83
N VAL A 45 1.26 6.98 -18.62
CA VAL A 45 2.26 6.85 -17.55
C VAL A 45 1.93 5.64 -16.71
N ILE A 46 2.90 4.74 -16.56
CA ILE A 46 2.81 3.58 -15.67
C ILE A 46 3.87 3.76 -14.60
N GLU A 47 3.43 3.76 -13.35
CA GLU A 47 4.30 3.89 -12.18
C GLU A 47 3.89 2.86 -11.13
N VAL A 48 4.87 2.10 -10.65
CA VAL A 48 4.70 1.08 -9.61
C VAL A 48 5.34 1.60 -8.34
N LEU A 49 4.55 1.71 -7.28
CA LEU A 49 5.02 2.16 -5.97
C LEU A 49 5.28 0.98 -5.05
N ASP A 50 6.33 1.08 -4.27
CA ASP A 50 6.72 0.05 -3.30
C ASP A 50 5.66 -0.15 -2.22
N THR A 51 5.60 -1.37 -1.71
CA THR A 51 4.71 -1.78 -0.64
C THR A 51 5.54 -2.43 0.46
N GLU A 52 5.10 -2.33 1.71
CA GLU A 52 5.89 -2.77 2.84
C GLU A 52 5.15 -3.82 3.66
N LEU A 53 5.84 -4.90 4.03
CA LEU A 53 5.31 -5.83 5.02
C LEU A 53 5.47 -5.24 6.43
N VAL A 54 4.35 -4.86 7.03
CA VAL A 54 4.28 -4.47 8.44
C VAL A 54 3.97 -5.71 9.29
N ARG A 55 4.90 -6.06 10.18
CA ARG A 55 4.73 -7.19 11.10
C ARG A 55 3.87 -6.81 12.29
N GLY A 56 2.79 -7.57 12.48
CA GLY A 56 1.92 -7.50 13.65
C GLY A 56 2.05 -8.73 14.54
N ARG A 57 1.00 -9.04 15.28
CA ARG A 57 0.91 -10.17 16.24
C ARG A 57 0.12 -11.36 15.70
N THR A 58 -0.40 -11.26 14.49
CA THR A 58 -1.33 -12.25 13.90
C THR A 58 -0.66 -13.27 13.00
N ALA A 59 0.66 -13.17 12.79
CA ALA A 59 1.44 -14.11 11.99
C ALA A 59 2.65 -14.62 12.78
N GLY A 60 2.86 -15.93 12.76
CA GLY A 60 3.94 -16.62 13.48
C GLY A 60 4.27 -17.98 12.86
N PRO A 61 5.22 -18.73 13.45
CA PRO A 61 5.60 -20.05 12.97
C PRO A 61 4.41 -21.04 13.03
N PRO A 62 4.40 -22.08 12.17
CA PRO A 62 3.45 -23.18 12.29
C PRO A 62 3.67 -23.94 13.61
N ALA A 63 2.59 -24.59 14.09
CA ALA A 63 2.62 -25.45 15.27
C ALA A 63 3.07 -26.88 14.89
#